data_AF-B3PT06-F1
#
_entry.id   AF-B3PT06-F1
#
_cell.length_a   1.000
_cell.length_b   1.000
_cell.length_c   1.000
_cell.angle_alpha   90.00
_cell.angle_beta   90.00
_cell.angle_gamma   90.00
#
_symmetry.space_group_name_H-M   'P 1'
#
loop_
_entity.id
_entity.type
_entity.pdbx_description
1 polymer ?
#
loop_
_entity_poly.entity_id
_entity_poly.type
_entity_poly.pdbx_seq_one_letter_code
_entity_poly.pdbx_strand_id
1 'polypeptide(L)'
;MMNAISLALANPLLSGTGGNAGDPDRYMFFATRNRMPSGGIVTAAPGTNYVCTKIVVCTPSYKTRTFRFHLSGFASTEGGNSPQETVVTGTIGAPGNSVIADAMFIRVAGIFYQCSFAGSNTVTVADQTNGAWTDELTIPDVAPESEMEIWLFYHTAVGEKVWPVYRIQKHRGERVWGAGDLDTLLAFKDTPLADSTAALDTSYGQQAQPQYWGADFMVAKGDWDGRPVALGFVDSIGEARQEYSSAADSRGNLGWLRRWLDKDGGAGRIPHCLIGMPGAGSVREYTGSGSSIATRRRDIVREIKAFNGNKLPFTVIANQMGQNDTSTSYGTWFNTNYRALVGRIRTEYAGITIVAFPPIGRTVTTRTVTLTSVGTVVTATISSGTNGLVSGQTVTIAGATQTEYNGNVVITVTGSTTFTYSFAGSATSPATGSITASNLYLQASFQSYSANNTWPADGTDASGKWRLHDDIMARTSACCDAAIDTYSAWASGVKGGAWPGMLELASTTVTTQAGTDGVATYSTIEVADASVFRPEQEINTYAGPDGMARISTTTIASIAGNVLTISPVRAAVLPVGSVVRPSVTSDGVHPYPVMVDRIAGGIAQSEKLKFNS
;
A
#
# COMPACT_ATOMS: atom_id res chain seq x y z
N MET A 1 10.30 13.40 38.22
CA MET A 1 11.55 13.17 37.47
C MET A 1 12.12 11.83 37.92
N MET A 2 11.76 10.74 37.21
CA MET A 2 12.41 9.44 37.37
C MET A 2 13.42 9.29 36.25
N ASN A 3 14.67 9.01 36.61
CA ASN A 3 15.84 9.08 35.74
C ASN A 3 15.78 8.09 34.57
N ALA A 4 15.99 8.62 33.35
CA ALA A 4 16.13 7.89 32.09
C ALA A 4 17.32 6.89 32.04
N ILE A 5 18.12 6.82 33.11
CA ILE A 5 19.27 5.91 33.21
C ILE A 5 18.86 4.49 33.64
N SER A 6 17.69 4.32 34.28
CA SER A 6 17.30 3.01 34.83
C SER A 6 16.69 2.04 33.82
N LEU A 7 16.27 2.49 32.63
CA LEU A 7 15.71 1.59 31.59
C LEU A 7 16.79 0.96 30.68
N ALA A 8 17.95 1.59 30.57
CA ALA A 8 19.04 1.09 29.72
C ALA A 8 19.75 -0.14 30.31
N LEU A 9 19.64 -0.38 31.62
CA LEU A 9 20.30 -1.48 32.32
C LEU A 9 19.48 -2.79 32.36
N ALA A 10 18.25 -2.79 31.87
CA ALA A 10 17.36 -3.97 31.93
C ALA A 10 17.32 -4.79 30.62
N ASN A 11 17.98 -4.36 29.54
CA ASN A 11 17.98 -5.13 28.30
C ASN A 11 19.32 -4.97 27.53
N PRO A 12 20.21 -5.98 27.54
CA PRO A 12 21.49 -5.93 26.82
C PRO A 12 21.34 -5.84 25.29
N LEU A 13 20.11 -5.89 24.77
CA LEU A 13 19.77 -5.70 23.36
C LEU A 13 19.64 -4.22 22.94
N LEU A 14 19.69 -3.26 23.86
CA LEU A 14 19.64 -1.81 23.56
C LEU A 14 21.02 -1.14 23.49
N SER A 15 22.07 -1.81 23.94
CA SER A 15 23.46 -1.43 23.65
C SER A 15 23.95 -2.26 22.47
N GLY A 16 24.33 -1.61 21.37
CA GLY A 16 24.87 -2.23 20.15
C GLY A 16 26.22 -2.94 20.31
N THR A 17 26.44 -3.63 21.43
CA THR A 17 27.67 -4.35 21.78
C THR A 17 27.40 -5.74 22.39
N GLY A 18 26.16 -6.25 22.35
CA GLY A 18 25.80 -7.53 23.00
C GLY A 18 24.74 -8.40 22.31
N GLY A 19 24.33 -8.10 21.07
CA GLY A 19 23.53 -9.03 20.26
C GLY A 19 24.43 -10.09 19.65
N ASN A 20 23.97 -11.35 19.55
CA ASN A 20 24.68 -12.43 18.83
C ASN A 20 25.28 -11.85 17.55
N ALA A 21 26.62 -11.90 17.43
CA ALA A 21 27.31 -11.36 16.26
C ALA A 21 26.64 -11.92 15.01
N GLY A 22 25.95 -11.06 14.25
CA GLY A 22 25.25 -11.51 13.06
C GLY A 22 26.25 -12.15 12.11
N ASP A 23 25.77 -13.11 11.33
CA ASP A 23 26.62 -13.90 10.44
C ASP A 23 26.94 -13.07 9.19
N PRO A 24 28.19 -12.59 9.03
CA PRO A 24 28.51 -11.70 7.93
C PRO A 24 28.50 -12.39 6.57
N ASP A 25 28.52 -13.72 6.56
CA ASP A 25 28.48 -14.55 5.35
C ASP A 25 27.06 -15.03 5.00
N ARG A 26 26.06 -14.65 5.79
CA ARG A 26 24.65 -14.98 5.54
C ARG A 26 24.01 -13.90 4.67
N TYR A 27 23.43 -14.32 3.54
CA TYR A 27 22.56 -13.44 2.75
C TYR A 27 21.29 -13.12 3.53
N MET A 28 21.04 -11.85 3.76
CA MET A 28 19.83 -11.31 4.37
C MET A 28 19.05 -10.47 3.36
N PHE A 29 17.73 -10.39 3.47
CA PHE A 29 16.98 -9.34 2.78
C PHE A 29 17.50 -7.97 3.24
N PHE A 30 17.84 -7.09 2.29
CA PHE A 30 18.55 -5.85 2.60
C PHE A 30 17.90 -4.60 2.00
N ALA A 31 17.25 -4.75 0.84
CA ALA A 31 16.81 -3.63 0.02
C ALA A 31 15.39 -3.19 0.38
N THR A 32 15.18 -1.88 0.43
CA THR A 32 13.82 -1.32 0.27
C THR A 32 13.30 -1.59 -1.16
N ARG A 33 12.04 -1.23 -1.42
CA ARG A 33 11.33 -1.40 -2.72
C ARG A 33 11.03 -2.84 -3.13
N ASN A 34 11.50 -3.86 -2.43
CA ASN A 34 11.18 -5.25 -2.75
C ASN A 34 9.67 -5.44 -2.97
N ARG A 35 9.31 -6.09 -4.07
CA ARG A 35 7.92 -6.25 -4.48
C ARG A 35 7.78 -7.51 -5.33
N MET A 36 6.74 -8.28 -5.06
CA MET A 36 6.41 -9.43 -5.89
C MET A 36 5.81 -8.98 -7.23
N PRO A 37 6.04 -9.73 -8.31
CA PRO A 37 5.39 -9.48 -9.59
C PRO A 37 3.86 -9.65 -9.44
N SER A 38 3.12 -8.55 -9.50
CA SER A 38 1.66 -8.51 -9.44
C SER A 38 1.14 -7.19 -10.02
N GLY A 39 -0.08 -7.20 -10.57
CA GLY A 39 -0.76 -6.00 -11.05
C GLY A 39 -0.87 -5.92 -12.57
N GLY A 40 -0.83 -4.70 -13.11
CA GLY A 40 -1.12 -4.42 -14.52
C GLY A 40 0.01 -4.87 -15.44
N ILE A 41 -0.25 -5.84 -16.31
CA ILE A 41 0.72 -6.39 -17.26
C ILE A 41 0.89 -5.43 -18.45
N VAL A 42 2.14 -5.16 -18.82
CA VAL A 42 2.49 -4.37 -20.00
C VAL A 42 2.75 -5.29 -21.19
N THR A 43 2.32 -4.85 -22.38
CA THR A 43 2.62 -5.51 -23.66
C THR A 43 3.73 -4.75 -24.36
N ALA A 44 4.77 -5.45 -24.83
CA ALA A 44 5.84 -4.85 -25.59
C ALA A 44 5.35 -4.35 -26.95
N ALA A 45 5.72 -3.11 -27.26
CA ALA A 45 5.34 -2.42 -28.49
C ALA A 45 6.55 -2.32 -29.45
N PRO A 46 6.32 -2.22 -30.77
CA PRO A 46 7.40 -1.97 -31.72
C PRO A 46 8.21 -0.73 -31.35
N GLY A 47 9.54 -0.81 -31.46
CA GLY A 47 10.45 0.31 -31.19
C GLY A 47 10.65 0.65 -29.70
N THR A 48 9.98 -0.07 -28.79
CA THR A 48 10.20 -0.03 -27.34
C THR A 48 10.18 -1.43 -26.71
N ASN A 49 10.47 -2.44 -27.54
CA ASN A 49 10.48 -3.85 -27.13
C ASN A 49 11.77 -4.23 -26.37
N TYR A 50 12.82 -3.41 -26.49
CA TYR A 50 13.91 -3.37 -25.52
C TYR A 50 13.58 -2.30 -24.48
N VAL A 51 13.76 -2.63 -23.21
CA VAL A 51 13.46 -1.75 -22.08
C VAL A 51 14.62 -1.74 -21.08
N CYS A 52 14.96 -0.56 -20.58
CA CYS A 52 15.82 -0.39 -19.42
C CYS A 52 14.99 0.15 -18.26
N THR A 53 14.94 -0.60 -17.16
CA THR A 53 14.40 -0.10 -15.89
C THR A 53 15.53 0.31 -14.96
N LYS A 54 15.44 1.54 -14.45
CA LYS A 54 16.30 2.05 -13.39
C LYS A 54 15.44 2.25 -12.14
N ILE A 55 15.64 1.43 -11.12
CA ILE A 55 15.01 1.59 -9.81
C ILE A 55 16.06 1.97 -8.76
N VAL A 56 15.63 2.64 -7.69
CA VAL A 56 16.51 3.04 -6.59
C VAL A 56 16.04 2.37 -5.31
N VAL A 57 16.89 1.55 -4.73
CA VAL A 57 16.68 0.88 -3.43
C VAL A 57 17.60 1.49 -2.37
N CYS A 58 17.27 1.32 -1.10
CA CYS A 58 18.12 1.74 0.02
C CYS A 58 18.63 0.54 0.81
N THR A 59 19.91 0.59 1.21
CA THR A 59 20.53 -0.41 2.08
C THR A 59 20.05 -0.27 3.52
N PRO A 60 20.17 -1.33 4.36
CA PRO A 60 19.73 -1.28 5.75
C PRO A 60 20.72 -0.47 6.61
N SER A 61 20.45 -0.32 7.92
CA SER A 61 21.37 0.42 8.81
C SER A 61 22.61 -0.39 9.25
N TYR A 62 23.14 -1.22 8.34
CA TYR A 62 24.43 -1.91 8.45
C TYR A 62 25.06 -2.03 7.06
N LYS A 63 26.38 -2.26 7.00
CA LYS A 63 27.12 -2.34 5.74
C LYS A 63 26.74 -3.58 4.93
N THR A 64 26.65 -3.43 3.61
CA THR A 64 26.44 -4.55 2.68
C THR A 64 27.57 -4.62 1.66
N ARG A 65 27.86 -5.80 1.10
CA ARG A 65 29.06 -6.00 0.26
C ARG A 65 28.87 -6.96 -0.90
N THR A 66 28.17 -8.05 -0.64
CA THR A 66 28.04 -9.15 -1.59
C THR A 66 26.57 -9.38 -1.88
N PHE A 67 26.18 -9.24 -3.14
CA PHE A 67 24.78 -9.12 -3.55
C PHE A 67 24.34 -10.26 -4.44
N ARG A 68 23.05 -10.60 -4.36
CA ARG A 68 22.32 -11.41 -5.34
C ARG A 68 20.93 -10.84 -5.57
N PHE A 69 20.49 -10.89 -6.82
CA PHE A 69 19.18 -10.41 -7.26
C PHE A 69 18.45 -11.53 -8.00
N HIS A 70 17.16 -11.65 -7.75
CA HIS A 70 16.30 -12.61 -8.41
C HIS A 70 15.43 -11.92 -9.46
N LEU A 71 15.25 -12.55 -10.60
CA LEU A 71 14.32 -12.15 -11.65
C LEU A 71 13.24 -13.23 -11.80
N SER A 72 12.04 -12.95 -11.31
CA SER A 72 10.90 -13.87 -11.41
C SER A 72 10.47 -14.19 -12.83
N GLY A 73 10.16 -15.48 -13.07
CA GLY A 73 9.54 -16.00 -14.29
C GLY A 73 8.04 -16.28 -14.14
N PHE A 74 7.36 -15.57 -13.24
CA PHE A 74 5.91 -15.67 -13.00
C PHE A 74 5.38 -14.33 -12.46
N ALA A 75 4.06 -14.13 -12.48
CA ALA A 75 3.40 -13.12 -11.66
C ALA A 75 2.24 -13.74 -10.86
N SER A 76 1.85 -13.02 -9.83
CA SER A 76 0.76 -13.35 -8.92
C SER A 76 -0.50 -12.59 -9.32
N THR A 77 -1.65 -13.26 -9.28
CA THR A 77 -2.97 -12.63 -9.46
C THR A 77 -3.23 -11.64 -8.34
N GLU A 78 -3.82 -10.48 -8.66
CA GLU A 78 -4.45 -9.57 -7.69
C GLU A 78 -5.98 -9.78 -7.67
N GLY A 79 -6.62 -9.69 -6.49
CA GLY A 79 -8.06 -9.88 -6.32
C GLY A 79 -8.48 -11.30 -5.87
N GLY A 80 -9.56 -11.82 -6.46
CA GLY A 80 -10.31 -12.96 -5.88
C GLY A 80 -9.51 -14.26 -5.71
N ASN A 81 -8.58 -14.56 -6.62
CA ASN A 81 -7.77 -15.79 -6.60
C ASN A 81 -6.35 -15.60 -6.06
N SER A 82 -6.00 -14.41 -5.59
CA SER A 82 -4.66 -14.13 -5.04
C SER A 82 -4.34 -15.07 -3.86
N PRO A 83 -3.13 -15.64 -3.77
CA PRO A 83 -1.91 -15.29 -4.52
C PRO A 83 -1.61 -15.97 -5.86
N GLN A 84 -2.55 -16.67 -6.52
CA GLN A 84 -2.26 -17.54 -7.68
C GLN A 84 -1.08 -17.08 -8.59
N GLU A 85 -0.05 -17.92 -8.71
CA GLU A 85 1.26 -17.66 -9.33
C GLU A 85 1.40 -18.35 -10.71
N THR A 86 0.48 -18.03 -11.60
CA THR A 86 0.51 -18.50 -13.01
C THR A 86 0.27 -17.37 -13.98
N VAL A 87 0.32 -16.12 -13.52
CA VAL A 87 -0.01 -14.99 -14.36
C VAL A 87 1.22 -14.69 -15.20
N VAL A 88 1.18 -15.20 -16.43
CA VAL A 88 1.80 -14.75 -17.69
C VAL A 88 1.98 -16.01 -18.54
N THR A 89 1.50 -15.94 -19.79
CA THR A 89 1.88 -16.76 -20.96
C THR A 89 1.23 -16.17 -22.21
N GLY A 90 2.11 -15.73 -23.11
CA GLY A 90 2.04 -15.72 -24.58
C GLY A 90 1.04 -14.79 -25.25
N THR A 91 1.25 -14.54 -26.54
CA THR A 91 0.38 -13.81 -27.48
C THR A 91 -1.09 -14.20 -27.33
N ILE A 92 -2.04 -13.40 -27.81
CA ILE A 92 -3.41 -13.88 -28.06
C ILE A 92 -3.31 -15.08 -29.03
N GLY A 93 -3.30 -16.32 -28.51
CA GLY A 93 -3.40 -17.56 -29.31
C GLY A 93 -2.36 -18.70 -29.12
N ALA A 94 -1.25 -18.59 -28.36
CA ALA A 94 -0.30 -19.71 -28.11
C ALA A 94 0.71 -19.44 -26.95
N PRO A 95 1.36 -20.45 -26.32
CA PRO A 95 2.32 -20.27 -25.21
C PRO A 95 3.74 -19.84 -25.64
N GLY A 96 4.49 -19.04 -24.84
CA GLY A 96 5.91 -18.76 -25.11
C GLY A 96 6.62 -17.50 -24.52
N ASN A 97 6.07 -16.85 -23.48
CA ASN A 97 6.47 -15.48 -23.08
C ASN A 97 7.72 -15.38 -22.18
N SER A 98 8.85 -15.86 -22.67
CA SER A 98 10.14 -15.75 -21.97
C SER A 98 10.70 -14.34 -22.14
N VAL A 99 11.19 -13.75 -21.06
CA VAL A 99 11.85 -12.43 -21.10
C VAL A 99 13.35 -12.65 -21.06
N ILE A 100 14.09 -11.95 -21.91
CA ILE A 100 15.54 -12.02 -21.92
C ILE A 100 16.06 -10.83 -21.14
N ALA A 101 16.79 -11.08 -20.05
CA ALA A 101 17.65 -10.07 -19.43
C ALA A 101 18.93 -9.99 -20.27
N ASP A 102 19.08 -8.91 -21.02
CA ASP A 102 20.24 -8.68 -21.89
C ASP A 102 21.47 -8.24 -21.10
N ALA A 103 21.24 -7.44 -20.06
CA ALA A 103 22.26 -7.03 -19.10
C ALA A 103 21.61 -6.59 -17.80
N MET A 104 22.33 -6.74 -16.69
CA MET A 104 21.93 -6.21 -15.40
C MET A 104 23.13 -5.57 -14.70
N PHE A 105 22.94 -4.38 -14.15
CA PHE A 105 23.96 -3.68 -13.36
C PHE A 105 23.38 -3.21 -12.04
N ILE A 106 24.23 -3.11 -11.03
CA ILE A 106 24.00 -2.21 -9.92
C ILE A 106 24.89 -0.98 -10.06
N ARG A 107 24.41 0.16 -9.59
CA ARG A 107 25.21 1.38 -9.50
C ARG A 107 25.23 1.88 -8.06
N VAL A 108 26.43 1.97 -7.50
CA VAL A 108 26.65 2.43 -6.11
C VAL A 108 27.70 3.51 -6.13
N ALA A 109 27.44 4.63 -5.44
CA ALA A 109 28.33 5.80 -5.41
C ALA A 109 28.80 6.24 -6.82
N GLY A 110 27.92 6.13 -7.81
CA GLY A 110 28.18 6.50 -9.20
C GLY A 110 28.87 5.42 -10.06
N ILE A 111 29.37 4.33 -9.47
CA ILE A 111 30.11 3.26 -10.14
C ILE A 111 29.18 2.11 -10.54
N PHE A 112 29.25 1.68 -11.80
CA PHE A 112 28.49 0.53 -12.31
C PHE A 112 29.24 -0.78 -12.07
N TYR A 113 28.52 -1.79 -11.61
CA TYR A 113 28.99 -3.16 -11.44
C TYR A 113 28.06 -4.12 -12.20
N GLN A 114 28.63 -4.90 -13.12
CA GLN A 114 27.89 -5.88 -13.92
C GLN A 114 27.49 -7.08 -13.05
N CYS A 115 26.22 -7.48 -13.14
CA CYS A 115 25.75 -8.76 -12.62
C CYS A 115 25.88 -9.83 -13.73
N SER A 116 26.14 -11.07 -13.33
CA SER A 116 26.14 -12.23 -14.23
C SER A 116 25.13 -13.28 -13.77
N PHE A 117 24.84 -14.24 -14.64
CA PHE A 117 23.94 -15.37 -14.46
C PHE A 117 24.67 -16.63 -14.96
N ALA A 118 25.14 -17.48 -14.04
CA ALA A 118 25.97 -18.64 -14.36
C ALA A 118 27.19 -18.29 -15.26
N GLY A 119 27.83 -17.15 -14.99
CA GLY A 119 28.98 -16.62 -15.74
C GLY A 119 28.63 -15.86 -17.03
N SER A 120 27.35 -15.77 -17.41
CA SER A 120 26.87 -15.00 -18.57
C SER A 120 26.32 -13.63 -18.16
N ASN A 121 26.47 -12.60 -18.98
CA ASN A 121 25.82 -11.30 -18.72
C ASN A 121 24.33 -11.29 -19.07
N THR A 122 23.86 -12.33 -19.77
CA THR A 122 22.47 -12.48 -20.22
C THR A 122 21.85 -13.78 -19.71
N VAL A 123 20.53 -13.77 -19.49
CA VAL A 123 19.73 -14.96 -19.18
C VAL A 123 18.34 -14.87 -19.79
N THR A 124 17.85 -15.98 -20.34
CA THR A 124 16.44 -16.13 -20.71
C THR A 124 15.66 -16.63 -19.50
N VAL A 125 14.76 -15.81 -18.98
CA VAL A 125 13.85 -16.21 -17.91
C VAL A 125 12.58 -16.75 -18.54
N ALA A 126 12.42 -18.06 -18.44
CA ALA A 126 11.27 -18.76 -18.99
C ALA A 126 10.01 -18.52 -18.15
N ASP A 127 8.89 -18.50 -18.83
CA ASP A 127 7.59 -18.29 -18.23
C ASP A 127 7.12 -19.47 -17.38
N GLN A 128 6.33 -19.17 -16.36
CA GLN A 128 5.89 -20.09 -15.32
C GLN A 128 7.03 -20.89 -14.70
N THR A 129 8.18 -20.25 -14.49
CA THR A 129 9.30 -20.81 -13.72
C THR A 129 9.50 -20.04 -12.42
N ASN A 130 10.42 -20.49 -11.56
CA ASN A 130 10.79 -19.70 -10.39
C ASN A 130 11.51 -18.42 -10.82
N GLY A 131 12.31 -18.46 -11.87
CA GLY A 131 13.08 -17.32 -12.35
C GLY A 131 14.56 -17.64 -12.45
N ALA A 132 15.39 -16.61 -12.39
CA ALA A 132 16.84 -16.72 -12.37
C ALA A 132 17.45 -15.84 -11.28
N TRP A 133 18.48 -16.35 -10.61
CA TRP A 133 19.33 -15.58 -9.71
C TRP A 133 20.57 -15.09 -10.43
N THR A 134 21.01 -13.87 -10.12
CA THR A 134 22.37 -13.47 -10.43
C THR A 134 23.37 -14.35 -9.66
N ASP A 135 24.57 -14.46 -10.20
CA ASP A 135 25.74 -14.92 -9.47
C ASP A 135 26.04 -14.00 -8.29
N GLU A 136 26.93 -14.46 -7.43
CA GLU A 136 27.45 -13.66 -6.33
C GLU A 136 28.25 -12.47 -6.88
N LEU A 137 27.86 -11.24 -6.53
CA LEU A 137 28.58 -10.03 -6.89
C LEU A 137 29.13 -9.35 -5.63
N THR A 138 30.45 -9.43 -5.42
CA THR A 138 31.14 -8.72 -4.33
C THR A 138 31.75 -7.42 -4.85
N ILE A 139 31.42 -6.32 -4.20
CA ILE A 139 31.93 -4.97 -4.50
C ILE A 139 32.55 -4.36 -3.22
N PRO A 140 33.20 -3.18 -3.28
CA PRO A 140 33.57 -2.46 -2.06
C PRO A 140 32.38 -2.25 -1.12
N ASP A 141 32.63 -2.20 0.19
CA ASP A 141 31.58 -2.02 1.20
C ASP A 141 30.65 -0.85 0.86
N VAL A 142 29.36 -1.14 0.83
CA VAL A 142 28.30 -0.14 0.72
C VAL A 142 27.92 0.29 2.13
N ALA A 143 27.97 1.60 2.37
CA ALA A 143 27.65 2.15 3.69
C ALA A 143 26.19 1.87 4.08
N PRO A 144 25.88 1.87 5.40
CA PRO A 144 24.52 1.83 5.88
C PRO A 144 23.65 2.92 5.25
N GLU A 145 22.37 2.63 5.06
CA GLU A 145 21.35 3.58 4.60
C GLU A 145 21.66 4.32 3.29
N SER A 146 22.47 3.70 2.43
CA SER A 146 22.87 4.26 1.13
C SER A 146 21.88 3.89 0.02
N GLU A 147 21.75 4.77 -0.96
CA GLU A 147 21.04 4.46 -2.20
C GLU A 147 21.88 3.56 -3.12
N MET A 148 21.20 2.62 -3.76
CA MET A 148 21.72 1.75 -4.81
C MET A 148 20.75 1.78 -5.98
N GLU A 149 21.27 2.01 -7.18
CA GLU A 149 20.47 1.90 -8.40
C GLU A 149 20.56 0.47 -8.93
N ILE A 150 19.45 -0.11 -9.35
CA ILE A 150 19.40 -1.38 -10.08
C ILE A 150 18.94 -1.07 -11.50
N TRP A 151 19.76 -1.49 -12.46
CA TRP A 151 19.57 -1.26 -13.89
C TRP A 151 19.36 -2.61 -14.56
N LEU A 152 18.15 -2.87 -15.05
CA LEU A 152 17.83 -4.08 -15.81
C LEU A 152 17.52 -3.70 -17.25
N PHE A 153 18.32 -4.23 -18.17
CA PHE A 153 18.12 -4.16 -19.61
C PHE A 153 17.53 -5.48 -20.06
N TYR A 154 16.35 -5.43 -20.66
CA TYR A 154 15.66 -6.63 -21.10
C TYR A 154 14.89 -6.39 -22.38
N HIS A 155 14.54 -7.47 -23.06
CA HIS A 155 13.60 -7.43 -24.16
C HIS A 155 12.62 -8.58 -24.13
N THR A 156 11.49 -8.31 -24.77
CA THR A 156 10.47 -9.29 -25.14
C THR A 156 10.10 -9.10 -26.60
N ALA A 157 9.53 -10.13 -27.23
CA ALA A 157 9.05 -9.95 -28.60
C ALA A 157 7.87 -8.97 -28.62
N VAL A 158 7.68 -8.30 -29.77
CA VAL A 158 6.53 -7.39 -29.93
C VAL A 158 5.22 -8.17 -29.78
N GLY A 159 4.29 -7.62 -29.00
CA GLY A 159 3.01 -8.26 -28.69
C GLY A 159 3.05 -9.24 -27.51
N GLU A 160 4.24 -9.52 -26.97
CA GLU A 160 4.42 -10.29 -25.75
C GLU A 160 4.31 -9.43 -24.50
N LYS A 161 4.05 -10.08 -23.37
CA LYS A 161 3.78 -9.51 -22.06
C LYS A 161 5.02 -9.45 -21.19
N VAL A 162 5.03 -8.56 -20.20
CA VAL A 162 6.14 -8.40 -19.25
C VAL A 162 5.63 -8.53 -17.83
N TRP A 163 6.37 -9.21 -16.94
CA TRP A 163 5.99 -9.37 -15.54
C TRP A 163 5.98 -8.02 -14.79
N PRO A 164 4.87 -7.66 -14.12
CA PRO A 164 4.70 -6.32 -13.54
C PRO A 164 5.28 -6.24 -12.13
N VAL A 165 6.49 -5.72 -11.98
CA VAL A 165 7.12 -5.53 -10.68
C VAL A 165 7.01 -4.06 -10.26
N TYR A 166 7.68 -3.15 -10.96
CA TYR A 166 7.91 -1.79 -10.49
C TYR A 166 7.10 -0.74 -11.24
N ARG A 167 6.36 0.08 -10.48
CA ARG A 167 6.03 1.44 -10.91
C ARG A 167 7.25 2.33 -10.67
N ILE A 168 7.56 3.19 -11.65
CA ILE A 168 8.71 4.11 -11.60
C ILE A 168 8.40 5.30 -10.69
N GLN A 169 9.24 5.52 -9.68
CA GLN A 169 9.19 6.63 -8.73
C GLN A 169 10.07 7.78 -9.21
N LYS A 170 9.63 8.53 -10.24
CA LYS A 170 10.46 9.53 -10.95
C LYS A 170 11.11 10.57 -10.04
N HIS A 171 10.40 10.99 -8.99
CA HIS A 171 10.90 11.97 -8.01
C HIS A 171 12.12 11.49 -7.23
N ARG A 172 12.42 10.17 -7.25
CA ARG A 172 13.61 9.55 -6.67
C ARG A 172 14.71 9.27 -7.69
N GLY A 173 14.62 9.86 -8.88
CA GLY A 173 15.62 9.65 -9.94
C GLY A 173 15.49 8.30 -10.66
N GLU A 174 14.42 7.56 -10.43
CA GLU A 174 14.09 6.34 -11.18
C GLU A 174 13.58 6.67 -12.59
N ARG A 175 13.83 5.77 -13.54
CA ARG A 175 13.55 5.99 -14.96
C ARG A 175 13.18 4.69 -15.67
N VAL A 176 12.49 4.84 -16.81
CA VAL A 176 12.26 3.77 -17.77
C VAL A 176 12.54 4.27 -19.19
N TRP A 177 13.37 3.55 -19.93
CA TRP A 177 13.68 3.85 -21.32
C TRP A 177 13.33 2.68 -22.21
N GLY A 178 12.85 2.97 -23.42
CA GLY A 178 12.53 1.98 -24.44
C GLY A 178 13.22 2.30 -25.75
N ALA A 179 13.67 1.26 -26.45
CA ALA A 179 14.31 1.37 -27.76
C ALA A 179 14.03 0.12 -28.62
N GLY A 180 14.52 0.14 -29.87
CA GLY A 180 14.51 -1.00 -30.78
C GLY A 180 15.67 -1.97 -30.60
N ASP A 181 16.69 -1.59 -29.83
CA ASP A 181 17.94 -2.34 -29.62
C ASP A 181 18.57 -2.03 -28.25
N LEU A 182 19.47 -2.91 -27.82
CA LEU A 182 20.18 -2.81 -26.54
C LEU A 182 21.21 -1.67 -26.50
N ASP A 183 21.95 -1.42 -27.58
CA ASP A 183 23.04 -0.45 -27.62
C ASP A 183 22.53 0.97 -27.33
N THR A 184 21.39 1.32 -27.91
CA THR A 184 20.68 2.58 -27.63
C THR A 184 20.35 2.72 -26.15
N LEU A 185 19.93 1.64 -25.49
CA LEU A 185 19.60 1.69 -24.06
C LEU A 185 20.87 1.84 -23.20
N LEU A 186 21.94 1.12 -23.53
CA LEU A 186 23.19 1.15 -22.76
C LEU A 186 23.80 2.56 -22.68
N ALA A 187 23.57 3.40 -23.70
CA ALA A 187 24.00 4.80 -23.71
C ALA A 187 23.40 5.65 -22.57
N PHE A 188 22.23 5.28 -22.01
CA PHE A 188 21.64 6.01 -20.88
C PHE A 188 22.47 5.89 -19.58
N LYS A 189 23.42 4.96 -19.50
CA LYS A 189 24.36 4.88 -18.37
C LYS A 189 25.21 6.15 -18.22
N ASP A 190 25.45 6.86 -19.32
CA ASP A 190 26.18 8.13 -19.35
C ASP A 190 25.29 9.33 -18.97
N THR A 191 23.96 9.16 -19.07
CA THR A 191 22.96 10.20 -18.75
C THR A 191 21.86 9.65 -17.83
N PRO A 192 22.21 9.24 -16.60
CA PRO A 192 21.34 8.41 -15.75
C PRO A 192 20.10 9.12 -15.19
N LEU A 193 19.92 10.40 -15.50
CA LEU A 193 18.75 11.21 -15.12
C LEU A 193 17.95 11.70 -16.33
N ALA A 194 18.34 11.31 -17.55
CA ALA A 194 17.58 11.60 -18.77
C ALA A 194 16.11 11.22 -18.57
N ASP A 195 15.22 12.00 -19.16
CA ASP A 195 13.78 11.75 -19.04
C ASP A 195 13.44 10.36 -19.59
N SER A 196 12.49 9.70 -18.92
CA SER A 196 11.95 8.41 -19.38
C SER A 196 11.36 8.54 -20.78
N THR A 197 11.30 7.43 -21.52
CA THR A 197 10.58 7.38 -22.79
C THR A 197 9.09 7.65 -22.55
N ALA A 198 8.56 8.74 -23.11
CA ALA A 198 7.21 9.23 -22.81
C ALA A 198 6.09 8.19 -23.05
N ALA A 199 6.23 7.33 -24.06
CA ALA A 199 5.27 6.27 -24.36
C ALA A 199 5.20 5.18 -23.29
N LEU A 200 6.29 4.98 -22.55
CA LEU A 200 6.36 4.06 -21.41
C LEU A 200 5.90 4.79 -20.14
N ASP A 201 6.25 6.06 -19.99
CA ASP A 201 6.11 6.77 -18.73
C ASP A 201 4.80 7.56 -18.56
N THR A 202 3.68 6.83 -18.60
CA THR A 202 2.32 7.40 -18.54
C THR A 202 1.69 7.29 -17.14
N SER A 203 0.68 8.13 -16.87
CA SER A 203 -0.18 8.02 -15.67
C SER A 203 0.56 8.04 -14.33
N TYR A 204 1.61 8.87 -14.22
CA TYR A 204 2.44 8.95 -13.01
C TYR A 204 1.61 9.24 -11.76
N GLY A 205 1.86 8.49 -10.68
CA GLY A 205 1.10 8.59 -9.42
C GLY A 205 -0.32 8.04 -9.49
N GLN A 206 -0.65 7.21 -10.49
CA GLN A 206 -1.97 6.62 -10.66
C GLN A 206 -1.91 5.09 -10.73
N GLN A 207 -3.05 4.45 -10.47
CA GLN A 207 -3.19 2.99 -10.59
C GLN A 207 -2.80 2.48 -11.99
N ALA A 208 -3.14 3.24 -13.02
CA ALA A 208 -2.89 2.93 -14.41
C ALA A 208 -1.43 3.14 -14.85
N GLN A 209 -0.54 3.61 -13.95
CA GLN A 209 0.87 3.68 -14.28
C GLN A 209 1.40 2.28 -14.64
N PRO A 210 2.10 2.14 -15.78
CA PRO A 210 2.72 0.88 -16.17
C PRO A 210 3.68 0.34 -15.11
N GLN A 211 3.73 -0.99 -15.03
CA GLN A 211 4.66 -1.73 -14.18
C GLN A 211 5.66 -2.50 -15.03
N TYR A 212 6.92 -2.45 -14.65
CA TYR A 212 8.02 -3.04 -15.41
C TYR A 212 8.72 -4.15 -14.66
N TRP A 213 9.41 -5.01 -15.41
CA TRP A 213 10.17 -6.11 -14.84
C TRP A 213 11.42 -5.59 -14.12
N GLY A 214 11.86 -6.36 -13.13
CA GLY A 214 12.97 -6.00 -12.25
C GLY A 214 13.16 -7.05 -11.16
N ALA A 215 14.14 -6.81 -10.30
CA ALA A 215 14.46 -7.74 -9.21
C ALA A 215 13.34 -7.81 -8.17
N ASP A 216 12.78 -8.99 -7.87
CA ASP A 216 11.68 -9.16 -6.91
C ASP A 216 12.15 -9.65 -5.53
N PHE A 217 13.20 -10.47 -5.50
CA PHE A 217 13.97 -10.80 -4.30
C PHE A 217 15.39 -10.26 -4.40
N MET A 218 15.87 -9.67 -3.29
CA MET A 218 17.18 -9.03 -3.22
C MET A 218 17.82 -9.36 -1.88
N VAL A 219 19.01 -9.95 -1.93
CA VAL A 219 19.72 -10.36 -0.72
C VAL A 219 21.18 -9.91 -0.74
N ALA A 220 21.71 -9.59 0.45
CA ALA A 220 23.10 -9.18 0.60
C ALA A 220 23.75 -9.82 1.84
N LYS A 221 25.03 -10.15 1.72
CA LYS A 221 25.95 -10.34 2.85
C LYS A 221 26.56 -9.00 3.24
N GLY A 222 27.14 -8.94 4.43
CA GLY A 222 27.75 -7.73 4.96
C GLY A 222 27.85 -7.80 6.48
N ASP A 223 27.96 -6.66 7.15
CA ASP A 223 28.12 -6.62 8.60
C ASP A 223 26.75 -6.69 9.29
N TRP A 224 25.91 -7.68 8.92
CA TRP A 224 24.64 -7.89 9.59
C TRP A 224 24.89 -8.10 11.09
N ASP A 225 24.18 -7.34 11.92
CA ASP A 225 24.45 -7.19 13.35
C ASP A 225 23.50 -8.03 14.22
N GLY A 226 22.81 -9.00 13.61
CA GLY A 226 21.86 -9.87 14.31
C GLY A 226 20.47 -9.27 14.51
N ARG A 227 20.23 -8.02 14.06
CA ARG A 227 18.90 -7.39 14.15
C ARG A 227 17.83 -8.20 13.38
N PRO A 228 16.54 -8.03 13.70
CA PRO A 228 15.49 -8.73 12.98
C PRO A 228 15.45 -8.36 11.50
N VAL A 229 15.18 -9.37 10.68
CA VAL A 229 14.87 -9.21 9.25
C VAL A 229 13.56 -9.95 8.99
N ALA A 230 12.57 -9.26 8.42
CA ALA A 230 11.20 -9.75 8.33
C ALA A 230 10.87 -10.33 6.95
N LEU A 231 10.32 -11.54 6.91
CA LEU A 231 9.54 -12.02 5.76
C LEU A 231 8.06 -11.72 6.01
N GLY A 232 7.46 -10.90 5.16
CA GLY A 232 6.10 -10.41 5.36
C GLY A 232 5.06 -11.10 4.50
N PHE A 233 4.05 -11.67 5.14
CA PHE A 233 2.82 -12.16 4.50
C PHE A 233 1.75 -11.07 4.63
N VAL A 234 1.36 -10.50 3.49
CA VAL A 234 0.53 -9.31 3.46
C VAL A 234 -0.56 -9.42 2.39
N ASP A 235 -1.63 -8.68 2.59
CA ASP A 235 -2.65 -8.50 1.57
C ASP A 235 -2.61 -7.07 1.00
N SER A 236 -3.73 -6.56 0.49
CA SER A 236 -3.81 -5.20 -0.07
C SER A 236 -3.46 -4.11 0.94
N ILE A 237 -3.71 -4.33 2.22
CA ILE A 237 -3.43 -3.35 3.27
C ILE A 237 -1.93 -3.26 3.54
N GLY A 238 -1.26 -4.40 3.71
CA GLY A 238 0.19 -4.43 3.95
C GLY A 238 1.03 -4.22 2.68
N GLU A 239 0.50 -4.54 1.49
CA GLU A 239 1.22 -4.31 0.23
C GLU A 239 1.27 -2.83 -0.18
N ALA A 240 0.34 -1.99 0.31
CA ALA A 240 0.19 -0.55 0.03
C ALA A 240 -0.83 -0.18 -1.06
N ARG A 241 -1.94 -0.90 -1.20
CA ARG A 241 -3.01 -0.47 -2.11
C ARG A 241 -3.48 0.95 -1.75
N GLN A 242 -3.67 1.78 -2.79
CA GLN A 242 -3.99 3.23 -2.74
C GLN A 242 -2.79 4.18 -2.57
N GLU A 243 -1.57 3.66 -2.57
CA GLU A 243 -0.37 4.44 -2.91
C GLU A 243 0.36 3.78 -4.10
N TYR A 244 0.89 4.60 -5.01
CA TYR A 244 1.44 4.17 -6.29
C TYR A 244 2.91 4.50 -6.45
N SER A 245 3.29 5.70 -6.84
CA SER A 245 4.68 6.03 -7.17
C SER A 245 5.12 7.44 -6.84
N SER A 246 4.22 8.43 -6.85
CA SER A 246 4.53 9.78 -6.38
C SER A 246 4.36 9.91 -4.87
N ALA A 247 3.63 8.99 -4.23
CA ALA A 247 3.48 8.93 -2.77
C ALA A 247 4.67 8.29 -2.03
N ALA A 248 5.64 7.69 -2.74
CA ALA A 248 6.76 7.01 -2.11
C ALA A 248 7.56 7.94 -1.18
N ASP A 249 8.05 7.42 -0.06
CA ASP A 249 8.98 8.17 0.79
C ASP A 249 10.40 8.22 0.18
N SER A 250 11.30 8.99 0.81
CA SER A 250 12.69 9.12 0.36
C SER A 250 13.44 7.78 0.20
N ARG A 251 13.04 6.74 0.93
CA ARG A 251 13.64 5.40 0.88
C ARG A 251 12.86 4.44 -0.03
N GLY A 252 11.85 4.96 -0.73
CA GLY A 252 11.08 4.24 -1.74
C GLY A 252 9.91 3.42 -1.19
N ASN A 253 9.58 3.57 0.11
CA ASN A 253 8.51 2.82 0.74
C ASN A 253 7.13 3.39 0.39
N LEU A 254 6.20 2.46 0.16
CA LEU A 254 4.76 2.70 0.03
C LEU A 254 4.04 1.92 1.11
N GLY A 255 2.95 2.48 1.60
CA GLY A 255 2.09 1.89 2.60
C GLY A 255 2.67 1.95 4.01
N TRP A 256 1.77 1.71 4.97
CA TRP A 256 2.07 1.94 6.38
C TRP A 256 3.07 0.90 6.91
N LEU A 257 2.99 -0.35 6.44
CA LEU A 257 3.78 -1.44 6.99
C LEU A 257 5.26 -1.29 6.61
N ARG A 258 5.56 -1.01 5.33
CA ARG A 258 6.95 -0.76 4.89
C ARG A 258 7.53 0.48 5.57
N ARG A 259 6.76 1.58 5.63
CA ARG A 259 7.18 2.81 6.34
C ARG A 259 7.42 2.55 7.83
N TRP A 260 6.55 1.79 8.50
CA TRP A 260 6.72 1.46 9.92
C TRP A 260 7.93 0.56 10.16
N LEU A 261 8.12 -0.49 9.35
CA LEU A 261 9.27 -1.39 9.44
C LEU A 261 10.59 -0.64 9.21
N ASP A 262 10.64 0.20 8.18
CA ASP A 262 11.84 0.94 7.79
C ASP A 262 12.04 2.22 8.61
N LYS A 263 11.09 2.70 9.41
CA LYS A 263 11.29 3.86 10.29
C LYS A 263 12.35 3.57 11.36
N ASP A 264 13.26 4.49 11.60
CA ASP A 264 14.22 4.32 12.69
C ASP A 264 13.56 4.50 14.07
N GLY A 265 13.98 3.70 15.05
CA GLY A 265 13.42 3.65 16.39
C GLY A 265 13.09 2.23 16.88
N GLY A 266 13.00 2.04 18.20
CA GLY A 266 12.80 0.72 18.80
C GLY A 266 13.99 -0.20 18.53
N ALA A 267 13.77 -1.30 17.82
CA ALA A 267 14.84 -2.20 17.35
C ALA A 267 15.59 -1.67 16.11
N GLY A 268 15.32 -0.43 15.69
CA GLY A 268 15.86 0.21 14.49
C GLY A 268 15.02 -0.07 13.25
N ARG A 269 15.60 0.21 12.08
CA ARG A 269 15.02 -0.17 10.80
C ARG A 269 15.07 -1.68 10.63
N ILE A 270 13.93 -2.29 10.34
CA ILE A 270 13.79 -3.71 10.08
C ILE A 270 13.85 -3.95 8.57
N PRO A 271 14.95 -4.52 8.04
CA PRO A 271 15.00 -4.95 6.65
C PRO A 271 13.91 -5.99 6.43
N HIS A 272 13.27 -5.96 5.27
CA HIS A 272 12.09 -6.78 5.04
C HIS A 272 11.98 -7.24 3.60
N CYS A 273 11.27 -8.36 3.42
CA CYS A 273 10.75 -8.79 2.15
C CYS A 273 9.26 -9.08 2.29
N LEU A 274 8.39 -8.16 1.85
CA LEU A 274 6.96 -8.44 1.79
C LEU A 274 6.65 -9.23 0.51
N ILE A 275 6.13 -10.44 0.67
CA ILE A 275 5.84 -11.35 -0.43
C ILE A 275 4.36 -11.36 -0.82
N GLY A 276 3.52 -10.57 -0.17
CA GLY A 276 2.08 -10.50 -0.47
C GLY A 276 1.70 -9.57 -1.62
N MET A 277 0.39 -9.51 -1.93
CA MET A 277 -0.21 -8.70 -2.99
C MET A 277 -1.68 -8.36 -2.71
N PRO A 278 -2.26 -7.34 -3.38
CA PRO A 278 -3.67 -7.03 -3.24
C PRO A 278 -4.61 -8.20 -3.49
N GLY A 279 -5.50 -8.49 -2.54
CA GLY A 279 -6.46 -9.60 -2.61
C GLY A 279 -5.99 -10.92 -2.00
N ALA A 280 -4.71 -11.02 -1.60
CA ALA A 280 -4.15 -12.23 -1.00
C ALA A 280 -5.02 -12.74 0.15
N GLY A 281 -5.41 -14.03 0.08
CA GLY A 281 -6.16 -14.71 1.14
C GLY A 281 -5.30 -15.72 1.86
N SER A 282 -5.39 -15.77 3.20
CA SER A 282 -4.63 -16.71 4.03
C SER A 282 -4.90 -18.14 3.60
N VAL A 283 -6.13 -18.45 3.18
CA VAL A 283 -6.52 -19.79 2.73
C VAL A 283 -5.74 -20.29 1.49
N ARG A 284 -5.24 -19.41 0.64
CA ARG A 284 -4.54 -19.75 -0.62
C ARG A 284 -3.03 -19.64 -0.55
N GLU A 285 -2.49 -18.95 0.44
CA GLU A 285 -1.06 -18.68 0.57
C GLU A 285 -0.24 -19.96 0.80
N TYR A 286 0.84 -20.18 0.05
CA TYR A 286 1.74 -21.35 0.18
C TYR A 286 1.04 -22.71 0.01
N THR A 287 -0.02 -22.76 -0.80
CA THR A 287 -0.71 -24.00 -1.14
C THR A 287 -1.13 -23.98 -2.61
N GLY A 288 -1.84 -25.02 -3.03
CA GLY A 288 -2.36 -25.16 -4.40
C GLY A 288 -1.41 -25.89 -5.35
N SER A 289 -1.92 -26.08 -6.57
CA SER A 289 -1.24 -26.77 -7.68
C SER A 289 -1.82 -26.32 -9.02
N GLY A 290 -1.07 -26.45 -10.11
CA GLY A 290 -1.53 -26.04 -11.44
C GLY A 290 -1.98 -24.59 -11.44
N SER A 291 -3.22 -24.34 -11.87
CA SER A 291 -3.83 -22.99 -11.89
C SER A 291 -4.15 -22.40 -10.51
N SER A 292 -3.85 -23.05 -9.39
CA SER A 292 -4.04 -22.48 -8.05
C SER A 292 -2.73 -22.31 -7.28
N ILE A 293 -1.60 -22.55 -7.94
CA ILE A 293 -0.28 -22.56 -7.30
C ILE A 293 0.02 -21.23 -6.62
N ALA A 294 0.52 -21.28 -5.39
CA ALA A 294 0.99 -20.12 -4.64
C ALA A 294 2.26 -20.48 -3.84
N THR A 295 3.16 -21.25 -4.45
CA THR A 295 4.32 -21.88 -3.81
C THR A 295 5.68 -21.46 -4.38
N ARG A 296 5.75 -20.79 -5.53
CA ARG A 296 6.99 -20.35 -6.16
C ARG A 296 7.76 -19.36 -5.31
N ARG A 297 7.07 -18.39 -4.69
CA ARG A 297 7.70 -17.45 -3.73
C ARG A 297 8.35 -18.18 -2.55
N ARG A 298 7.71 -19.25 -2.06
CA ARG A 298 8.28 -20.14 -1.05
C ARG A 298 9.51 -20.87 -1.58
N ASP A 299 9.43 -21.39 -2.80
CA ASP A 299 10.53 -22.14 -3.41
C ASP A 299 11.76 -21.25 -3.67
N ILE A 300 11.57 -19.97 -4.03
CA ILE A 300 12.66 -18.97 -4.12
C ILE A 300 13.33 -18.73 -2.77
N VAL A 301 12.55 -18.66 -1.68
CA VAL A 301 13.12 -18.58 -0.32
C VAL A 301 13.95 -19.82 0.02
N ARG A 302 13.55 -21.01 -0.45
CA ARG A 302 14.33 -22.26 -0.30
C ARG A 302 15.62 -22.24 -1.10
N GLU A 303 15.62 -21.65 -2.30
CA GLU A 303 16.84 -21.44 -3.10
C GLU A 303 17.84 -20.57 -2.33
N ILE A 304 17.36 -19.47 -1.72
CA ILE A 304 18.20 -18.63 -0.86
C ILE A 304 18.77 -19.42 0.31
N LYS A 305 17.92 -20.21 0.98
CA LYS A 305 18.34 -21.09 2.08
C LYS A 305 19.43 -22.07 1.63
N ALA A 306 19.35 -22.61 0.42
CA ALA A 306 20.33 -23.55 -0.10
C ALA A 306 21.71 -22.90 -0.26
N PHE A 307 21.80 -21.73 -0.87
CA PHE A 307 23.09 -21.01 -1.00
C PHE A 307 23.53 -20.28 0.28
N ASN A 308 22.70 -20.27 1.33
CA ASN A 308 23.03 -19.81 2.68
C ASN A 308 23.46 -20.95 3.64
N GLY A 309 23.84 -22.11 3.12
CA GLY A 309 24.24 -23.25 3.97
C GLY A 309 23.12 -23.68 4.93
N ASN A 310 21.88 -23.71 4.44
CA ASN A 310 20.65 -24.03 5.16
C ASN A 310 20.13 -22.95 6.14
N LYS A 311 20.68 -21.73 6.14
CA LYS A 311 20.16 -20.61 6.94
C LYS A 311 19.16 -19.76 6.14
N LEU A 312 18.08 -19.29 6.76
CA LEU A 312 17.07 -18.46 6.10
C LEU A 312 17.58 -17.02 5.85
N PRO A 313 17.05 -16.24 4.89
CA PRO A 313 17.45 -14.84 4.70
C PRO A 313 16.73 -13.82 5.61
N PHE A 314 16.02 -14.33 6.61
CA PHE A 314 15.22 -13.57 7.56
C PHE A 314 15.26 -14.26 8.93
N THR A 315 14.74 -13.58 9.95
CA THR A 315 14.71 -14.08 11.34
C THR A 315 13.30 -14.08 11.94
N VAL A 316 12.36 -13.36 11.34
CA VAL A 316 10.99 -13.23 11.83
C VAL A 316 9.98 -13.23 10.70
N ILE A 317 8.78 -13.73 10.96
CA ILE A 317 7.63 -13.65 10.05
C ILE A 317 6.72 -12.51 10.52
N ALA A 318 6.42 -11.57 9.63
CA ALA A 318 5.39 -10.55 9.83
C ALA A 318 4.10 -10.98 9.11
N ASN A 319 3.06 -11.35 9.85
CA ASN A 319 1.80 -11.85 9.26
C ASN A 319 0.65 -10.84 9.42
N GLN A 320 0.35 -10.10 8.35
CA GLN A 320 -0.78 -9.15 8.30
C GLN A 320 -2.05 -9.78 7.68
N MET A 321 -1.98 -11.02 7.21
CA MET A 321 -3.06 -11.67 6.47
C MET A 321 -4.36 -11.77 7.28
N GLY A 322 -5.46 -11.98 6.57
CA GLY A 322 -6.78 -12.20 7.17
C GLY A 322 -7.84 -11.22 6.69
N GLN A 323 -7.49 -10.14 5.98
CA GLN A 323 -8.48 -9.15 5.53
C GLN A 323 -9.36 -9.67 4.39
N ASN A 324 -8.81 -10.46 3.46
CA ASN A 324 -9.55 -10.95 2.27
C ASN A 324 -10.16 -12.33 2.43
N ASP A 325 -9.87 -13.03 3.52
CA ASP A 325 -10.56 -14.27 3.85
C ASP A 325 -12.03 -13.97 4.19
N THR A 326 -12.93 -14.76 3.60
CA THR A 326 -14.38 -14.64 3.79
C THR A 326 -14.98 -15.99 4.20
N SER A 327 -15.97 -15.94 5.09
CA SER A 327 -16.79 -17.10 5.45
C SER A 327 -18.06 -16.63 6.14
N THR A 328 -19.10 -17.47 6.16
CA THR A 328 -20.28 -17.29 7.02
C THR A 328 -20.10 -17.92 8.41
N SER A 329 -19.00 -18.66 8.62
CA SER A 329 -18.66 -19.30 9.90
C SER A 329 -17.30 -18.83 10.39
N TYR A 330 -17.26 -18.36 11.63
CA TYR A 330 -16.05 -17.92 12.29
C TYR A 330 -15.08 -19.09 12.47
N GLY A 331 -15.59 -20.29 12.74
CA GLY A 331 -14.78 -21.49 12.86
C GLY A 331 -13.99 -21.78 11.56
N THR A 332 -14.63 -21.64 10.40
CA THR A 332 -13.96 -21.79 9.10
C THR A 332 -12.93 -20.67 8.89
N TRP A 333 -13.32 -19.44 9.20
CA TRP A 333 -12.41 -18.32 8.98
C TRP A 333 -11.16 -18.37 9.87
N PHE A 334 -11.34 -18.59 11.17
CA PHE A 334 -10.23 -18.68 12.11
C PHE A 334 -9.39 -19.93 11.88
N ASN A 335 -10.01 -21.12 11.81
CA ASN A 335 -9.25 -22.37 11.75
C ASN A 335 -8.76 -22.70 10.34
N THR A 336 -9.64 -22.70 9.36
CA THR A 336 -9.33 -23.17 8.00
C THR A 336 -8.60 -22.13 7.18
N ASN A 337 -8.89 -20.84 7.36
CA ASN A 337 -8.27 -19.80 6.56
C ASN A 337 -7.02 -19.23 7.24
N TYR A 338 -7.18 -18.57 8.40
CA TYR A 338 -6.06 -17.88 9.06
C TYR A 338 -5.07 -18.86 9.72
N ARG A 339 -5.53 -19.72 10.63
CA ARG A 339 -4.64 -20.64 11.37
C ARG A 339 -4.00 -21.71 10.50
N ALA A 340 -4.66 -22.16 9.44
CA ALA A 340 -4.04 -23.10 8.50
C ALA A 340 -2.82 -22.49 7.81
N LEU A 341 -2.83 -21.19 7.49
CA LEU A 341 -1.64 -20.49 7.00
C LEU A 341 -0.52 -20.53 8.03
N VAL A 342 -0.82 -20.21 9.29
CA VAL A 342 0.15 -20.26 10.40
C VAL A 342 0.77 -21.67 10.50
N GLY A 343 -0.04 -22.72 10.38
CA GLY A 343 0.43 -24.11 10.34
C GLY A 343 1.36 -24.42 9.17
N ARG A 344 1.06 -23.91 7.96
CA ARG A 344 1.94 -24.02 6.79
C ARG A 344 3.25 -23.28 6.99
N ILE A 345 3.22 -22.07 7.54
CA ILE A 345 4.41 -21.27 7.85
C ILE A 345 5.29 -21.99 8.87
N ARG A 346 4.72 -22.54 9.95
CA ARG A 346 5.50 -23.28 10.96
C ARG A 346 6.13 -24.55 10.40
N THR A 347 5.43 -25.24 9.49
CA THR A 347 5.98 -26.41 8.78
C THR A 347 7.17 -26.01 7.91
N GLU A 348 7.05 -24.88 7.19
CA GLU A 348 8.07 -24.42 6.25
C GLU A 348 9.30 -23.81 6.95
N TYR A 349 9.06 -23.00 7.98
CA TYR A 349 10.05 -22.19 8.68
C TYR A 349 10.06 -22.55 10.17
N ALA A 350 10.35 -23.81 10.47
CA ALA A 350 10.38 -24.32 11.84
C ALA A 350 11.31 -23.46 12.74
N GLY A 351 10.81 -23.10 13.92
CA GLY A 351 11.55 -22.29 14.90
C GLY A 351 11.56 -20.78 14.63
N ILE A 352 10.96 -20.30 13.53
CA ILE A 352 10.83 -18.87 13.29
C ILE A 352 9.59 -18.30 13.99
N THR A 353 9.80 -17.21 14.71
CA THR A 353 8.76 -16.42 15.38
C THR A 353 7.80 -15.81 14.37
N ILE A 354 6.49 -15.99 14.59
CA ILE A 354 5.41 -15.39 13.83
C ILE A 354 4.80 -14.25 14.63
N VAL A 355 4.99 -13.02 14.15
CA VAL A 355 4.39 -11.83 14.72
C VAL A 355 3.23 -11.36 13.83
N ALA A 356 2.04 -11.38 14.40
CA ALA A 356 0.82 -11.03 13.69
C ALA A 356 0.50 -9.53 13.78
N PHE A 357 -0.06 -9.00 12.71
CA PHE A 357 -0.71 -7.71 12.63
C PHE A 357 -2.21 -7.99 12.41
N PRO A 358 -3.03 -7.93 13.47
CA PRO A 358 -4.43 -8.33 13.35
C PRO A 358 -5.19 -7.43 12.35
N PRO A 359 -6.15 -8.00 11.60
CA PRO A 359 -6.97 -7.23 10.69
C PRO A 359 -7.92 -6.29 11.45
N ILE A 360 -8.36 -5.23 10.79
CA ILE A 360 -9.35 -4.29 11.33
C ILE A 360 -10.72 -4.50 10.67
N GLY A 361 -11.77 -4.19 11.43
CA GLY A 361 -13.11 -4.16 10.90
C GLY A 361 -13.34 -3.03 9.90
N ARG A 362 -14.40 -3.19 9.11
CA ARG A 362 -14.80 -2.21 8.09
C ARG A 362 -16.02 -1.42 8.54
N THR A 363 -16.04 -0.15 8.15
CA THR A 363 -17.19 0.73 8.29
C THR A 363 -17.63 1.24 6.93
N VAL A 364 -18.86 1.74 6.88
CA VAL A 364 -19.43 2.44 5.73
C VAL A 364 -19.99 3.78 6.17
N THR A 365 -19.99 4.75 5.26
CA THR A 365 -20.60 6.07 5.45
C THR A 365 -22.03 6.16 4.90
N THR A 366 -22.56 5.07 4.33
CA THR A 366 -23.86 5.07 3.65
C THR A 366 -24.95 4.56 4.57
N ARG A 367 -26.06 5.30 4.68
CA ARG A 367 -27.21 4.95 5.52
C ARG A 367 -28.51 5.00 4.73
N THR A 368 -29.40 4.04 4.96
CA THR A 368 -30.75 4.08 4.40
C THR A 368 -31.51 5.31 4.92
N VAL A 369 -32.21 5.98 4.02
CA VAL A 369 -32.99 7.20 4.31
C VAL A 369 -34.34 7.12 3.60
N THR A 370 -35.39 7.68 4.18
CA THR A 370 -36.67 7.91 3.49
C THR A 370 -36.83 9.40 3.19
N LEU A 371 -37.40 9.73 2.03
CA LEU A 371 -37.57 11.12 1.59
C LEU A 371 -39.04 11.41 1.31
N THR A 372 -39.55 12.48 1.90
CA THR A 372 -40.84 13.09 1.56
C THR A 372 -40.61 14.54 1.19
N SER A 373 -41.39 15.10 0.28
CA SER A 373 -41.27 16.51 -0.10
C SER A 373 -42.59 17.27 -0.04
N VAL A 374 -42.48 18.58 0.18
CA VAL A 374 -43.56 19.57 0.02
C VAL A 374 -42.97 20.76 -0.75
N GLY A 375 -43.51 21.05 -1.93
CA GLY A 375 -42.96 22.08 -2.81
C GLY A 375 -41.52 21.74 -3.23
N THR A 376 -40.57 22.61 -2.87
CA THR A 376 -39.13 22.47 -3.16
C THR A 376 -38.30 22.03 -1.95
N VAL A 377 -38.95 21.61 -0.87
CA VAL A 377 -38.27 21.18 0.36
C VAL A 377 -38.46 19.68 0.56
N VAL A 378 -37.35 18.96 0.64
CA VAL A 378 -37.31 17.55 1.03
C VAL A 378 -37.10 17.44 2.53
N THR A 379 -37.86 16.58 3.17
CA THR A 379 -37.60 16.06 4.52
C THR A 379 -37.05 14.65 4.40
N ALA A 380 -35.83 14.47 4.88
CA ALA A 380 -35.13 13.20 4.91
C ALA A 380 -35.16 12.63 6.33
N THR A 381 -35.51 11.36 6.47
CA THR A 381 -35.54 10.65 7.76
C THR A 381 -34.57 9.47 7.76
N ILE A 382 -33.60 9.50 8.67
CA ILE A 382 -32.69 8.39 8.96
C ILE A 382 -33.18 7.75 10.27
N SER A 383 -33.87 6.62 10.20
CA SER A 383 -34.47 5.97 11.37
C SER A 383 -33.45 5.63 12.46
N SER A 384 -32.20 5.38 12.07
CA SER A 384 -31.09 5.07 12.98
C SER A 384 -30.35 6.33 13.51
N GLY A 385 -30.87 7.53 13.22
CA GLY A 385 -30.37 8.82 13.74
C GLY A 385 -29.45 9.59 12.79
N THR A 386 -29.37 10.91 12.98
CA THR A 386 -28.50 11.83 12.23
C THR A 386 -27.03 11.76 12.67
N ASN A 387 -26.74 11.26 13.88
CA ASN A 387 -25.41 10.82 14.32
C ASN A 387 -24.23 11.77 14.00
N GLY A 388 -24.39 13.05 14.35
CA GLY A 388 -23.36 14.07 14.22
C GLY A 388 -23.53 15.00 13.02
N LEU A 389 -24.44 14.71 12.08
CA LEU A 389 -24.78 15.67 11.03
C LEU A 389 -25.13 17.03 11.64
N VAL A 390 -24.68 18.09 10.98
CA VAL A 390 -24.98 19.48 11.34
C VAL A 390 -25.51 20.26 10.15
N SER A 391 -26.26 21.32 10.43
CA SER A 391 -26.76 22.24 9.39
C SER A 391 -25.60 22.90 8.65
N GLY A 392 -25.76 23.12 7.34
CA GLY A 392 -24.72 23.64 6.45
C GLY A 392 -23.78 22.58 5.89
N GLN A 393 -23.87 21.33 6.35
CA GLN A 393 -23.07 20.22 5.83
C GLN A 393 -23.53 19.76 4.44
N THR A 394 -22.59 19.34 3.60
CA THR A 394 -22.92 18.58 2.39
C THR A 394 -23.13 17.10 2.67
N VAL A 395 -24.27 16.56 2.23
CA VAL A 395 -24.60 15.13 2.23
C VAL A 395 -24.86 14.67 0.80
N THR A 396 -24.39 13.48 0.44
CA THR A 396 -24.74 12.84 -0.83
C THR A 396 -26.01 12.02 -0.65
N ILE A 397 -27.04 12.33 -1.44
CA ILE A 397 -28.26 11.54 -1.59
C ILE A 397 -28.17 10.75 -2.90
N ALA A 398 -28.41 9.44 -2.83
CA ALA A 398 -28.37 8.57 -4.00
C ALA A 398 -29.41 7.45 -3.91
N GLY A 399 -29.77 6.88 -5.06
CA GLY A 399 -30.64 5.69 -5.14
C GLY A 399 -32.14 5.98 -5.15
N ALA A 400 -32.55 7.25 -5.19
CA ALA A 400 -33.94 7.61 -5.48
C ALA A 400 -34.25 7.40 -6.97
N THR A 401 -35.41 6.82 -7.27
CA THR A 401 -35.92 6.67 -8.65
C THR A 401 -36.16 8.03 -9.29
N GLN A 402 -36.66 8.98 -8.52
CA GLN A 402 -36.85 10.38 -8.91
C GLN A 402 -35.50 11.11 -8.83
N THR A 403 -34.91 11.42 -9.98
CA THR A 403 -33.51 11.85 -10.07
C THR A 403 -33.27 13.20 -9.42
N GLU A 404 -34.29 14.05 -9.34
CA GLU A 404 -34.26 15.36 -8.67
C GLU A 404 -33.95 15.30 -7.17
N TYR A 405 -34.19 14.16 -6.51
CA TYR A 405 -33.82 13.99 -5.09
C TYR A 405 -32.33 13.69 -4.91
N ASN A 406 -31.68 13.13 -5.93
CA ASN A 406 -30.30 12.68 -5.84
C ASN A 406 -29.32 13.85 -6.03
N GLY A 407 -28.14 13.74 -5.43
CA GLY A 407 -27.05 14.71 -5.60
C GLY A 407 -26.34 15.03 -4.29
N ASN A 408 -25.39 15.97 -4.37
CA ASN A 408 -24.75 16.55 -3.20
C ASN A 408 -25.57 17.75 -2.77
N VAL A 409 -26.12 17.71 -1.56
CA VAL A 409 -27.07 18.71 -1.06
C VAL A 409 -26.56 19.31 0.25
N VAL A 410 -26.78 20.60 0.44
CA VAL A 410 -26.54 21.27 1.72
C VAL A 410 -27.77 21.09 2.59
N ILE A 411 -27.58 20.56 3.79
CA ILE A 411 -28.69 20.16 4.66
C ILE A 411 -28.95 21.17 5.79
N THR A 412 -30.17 21.15 6.31
CA THR A 412 -30.54 21.75 7.60
C THR A 412 -31.03 20.64 8.53
N VAL A 413 -30.31 20.37 9.61
CA VAL A 413 -30.72 19.35 10.58
C VAL A 413 -31.88 19.88 11.41
N THR A 414 -32.99 19.15 11.43
CA THR A 414 -34.24 19.56 12.09
C THR A 414 -34.56 18.72 13.33
N GLY A 415 -33.87 17.59 13.52
CA GLY A 415 -34.06 16.70 14.66
C GLY A 415 -33.00 15.60 14.77
N SER A 416 -33.17 14.72 15.75
CA SER A 416 -32.25 13.60 16.00
C SER A 416 -32.28 12.53 14.91
N THR A 417 -33.32 12.50 14.07
CA THR A 417 -33.49 11.55 12.95
C THR A 417 -33.81 12.23 11.62
N THR A 418 -33.95 13.56 11.58
CA THR A 418 -34.44 14.28 10.42
C THR A 418 -33.56 15.46 10.02
N PHE A 419 -33.49 15.69 8.71
CA PHE A 419 -32.93 16.91 8.13
C PHE A 419 -33.72 17.30 6.88
N THR A 420 -33.57 18.53 6.42
CA THR A 420 -34.17 19.03 5.19
C THR A 420 -33.11 19.49 4.19
N TYR A 421 -33.47 19.52 2.92
CA TYR A 421 -32.69 20.15 1.85
C TYR A 421 -33.60 20.61 0.72
N SER A 422 -33.10 21.56 -0.07
CA SER A 422 -33.80 22.06 -1.26
C SER A 422 -33.48 21.22 -2.49
N PHE A 423 -34.47 21.03 -3.35
CA PHE A 423 -34.33 20.36 -4.64
C PHE A 423 -35.18 21.05 -5.71
N ALA A 424 -35.13 20.56 -6.96
CA ALA A 424 -35.88 21.14 -8.07
C ALA A 424 -37.41 20.95 -7.99
N GLY A 425 -37.90 20.07 -7.11
CA GLY A 425 -39.31 19.67 -7.04
C GLY A 425 -39.56 18.33 -7.73
N SER A 426 -40.49 17.54 -7.19
CA SER A 426 -40.96 16.27 -7.76
C SER A 426 -42.47 16.21 -7.73
N ALA A 427 -43.08 15.58 -8.74
CA ALA A 427 -44.51 15.23 -8.70
C ALA A 427 -44.79 14.01 -7.80
N THR A 428 -43.76 13.28 -7.34
CA THR A 428 -43.90 12.08 -6.52
C THR A 428 -43.31 12.27 -5.11
N SER A 429 -44.14 12.04 -4.09
CA SER A 429 -43.78 12.06 -2.68
C SER A 429 -44.63 11.01 -1.94
N PRO A 430 -44.05 10.08 -1.15
CA PRO A 430 -42.62 9.91 -0.88
C PRO A 430 -41.79 9.48 -2.11
N ALA A 431 -40.48 9.74 -2.08
CA ALA A 431 -39.58 9.21 -3.09
C ALA A 431 -39.47 7.68 -2.97
N THR A 432 -39.27 6.99 -4.10
CA THR A 432 -39.10 5.54 -4.16
C THR A 432 -37.66 5.17 -4.51
N GLY A 433 -37.25 3.92 -4.24
CA GLY A 433 -35.92 3.40 -4.55
C GLY A 433 -35.16 2.92 -3.31
N SER A 434 -33.91 2.47 -3.50
CA SER A 434 -33.01 2.12 -2.41
C SER A 434 -32.19 3.36 -2.03
N ILE A 435 -32.86 4.28 -1.34
CA ILE A 435 -32.32 5.62 -1.10
C ILE A 435 -31.33 5.60 0.05
N THR A 436 -30.21 6.28 -0.14
CA THR A 436 -29.14 6.38 0.83
C THR A 436 -28.66 7.82 1.02
N ALA A 437 -28.21 8.11 2.24
CA ALA A 437 -27.51 9.33 2.61
C ALA A 437 -26.07 9.00 3.04
N SER A 438 -25.11 9.80 2.60
CA SER A 438 -23.70 9.69 2.97
C SER A 438 -23.12 11.03 3.39
N ASN A 439 -22.47 11.07 4.56
CA ASN A 439 -21.72 12.24 5.03
C ASN A 439 -20.29 12.28 4.49
N LEU A 440 -19.94 11.36 3.59
CA LEU A 440 -18.65 11.27 2.90
C LEU A 440 -17.49 11.10 3.88
N TYR A 441 -17.65 10.33 4.96
CA TYR A 441 -16.62 10.17 6.00
C TYR A 441 -16.17 11.48 6.69
N LEU A 442 -16.94 12.57 6.64
CA LEU A 442 -16.56 13.81 7.32
C LEU A 442 -16.38 13.59 8.84
N GLN A 443 -17.28 12.81 9.43
CA GLN A 443 -17.28 12.48 10.86
C GLN A 443 -17.35 10.97 11.08
N ALA A 444 -16.59 10.48 12.07
CA ALA A 444 -16.63 9.07 12.47
C ALA A 444 -17.98 8.65 13.08
N SER A 445 -18.66 9.54 13.81
CA SER A 445 -19.95 9.26 14.46
C SER A 445 -21.04 8.79 13.49
N PHE A 446 -21.01 9.30 12.25
CA PHE A 446 -22.01 8.97 11.23
C PHE A 446 -21.84 7.56 10.64
N GLN A 447 -20.61 7.04 10.64
CA GLN A 447 -20.28 5.76 10.04
C GLN A 447 -21.08 4.63 10.70
N SER A 448 -21.37 3.55 9.98
CA SER A 448 -21.93 2.32 10.51
C SER A 448 -20.99 1.15 10.24
N TYR A 449 -20.93 0.19 11.16
CA TYR A 449 -20.19 -1.05 10.92
C TYR A 449 -20.82 -1.79 9.74
N SER A 450 -19.99 -2.31 8.82
CA SER A 450 -20.50 -3.19 7.78
C SER A 450 -20.97 -4.52 8.37
N ALA A 451 -21.69 -5.33 7.60
CA ALA A 451 -22.07 -6.68 8.01
C ALA A 451 -20.85 -7.47 8.53
N ASN A 452 -21.02 -8.20 9.65
CA ASN A 452 -19.98 -8.98 10.31
C ASN A 452 -18.73 -8.14 10.69
N ASN A 453 -18.92 -6.93 11.23
CA ASN A 453 -17.83 -6.07 11.72
C ASN A 453 -18.26 -5.32 13.00
N THR A 454 -19.06 -5.96 13.86
CA THR A 454 -19.59 -5.35 15.08
C THR A 454 -18.48 -4.96 16.05
N TRP A 455 -18.57 -3.77 16.65
CA TRP A 455 -17.62 -3.29 17.64
C TRP A 455 -18.31 -2.80 18.95
N PRO A 456 -17.82 -3.21 20.14
CA PRO A 456 -16.84 -4.29 20.36
C PRO A 456 -17.33 -5.61 19.76
N ALA A 457 -16.41 -6.54 19.47
CA ALA A 457 -16.80 -7.85 18.98
C ALA A 457 -17.77 -8.50 19.98
N ASP A 458 -18.84 -9.10 19.47
CA ASP A 458 -19.76 -9.88 20.27
C ASP A 458 -19.92 -11.30 19.71
N GLY A 459 -20.53 -12.19 20.49
CA GLY A 459 -20.74 -13.58 20.09
C GLY A 459 -21.70 -13.75 18.90
N THR A 460 -22.40 -12.69 18.47
CA THR A 460 -23.30 -12.69 17.30
C THR A 460 -22.56 -12.37 16.00
N ASP A 461 -21.31 -11.90 16.11
CA ASP A 461 -20.40 -11.69 14.99
C ASP A 461 -19.88 -13.03 14.45
N ALA A 462 -20.76 -13.71 13.70
CA ALA A 462 -20.57 -15.07 13.22
C ALA A 462 -19.37 -15.21 12.27
N SER A 463 -18.79 -14.12 11.77
CA SER A 463 -17.57 -14.13 10.94
C SER A 463 -16.91 -12.75 10.83
N GLY A 464 -16.78 -11.98 11.93
CA GLY A 464 -16.25 -10.61 11.84
C GLY A 464 -14.83 -10.32 12.33
N LYS A 465 -14.26 -9.30 11.70
CA LYS A 465 -12.83 -8.95 11.76
C LYS A 465 -12.37 -8.61 13.16
N TRP A 466 -13.26 -8.03 13.97
CA TRP A 466 -12.95 -7.70 15.36
C TRP A 466 -12.83 -8.95 16.24
N ARG A 467 -13.59 -10.00 15.96
CA ARG A 467 -13.39 -11.28 16.66
C ARG A 467 -12.06 -11.93 16.29
N LEU A 468 -11.70 -11.93 15.00
CA LEU A 468 -10.38 -12.40 14.55
C LEU A 468 -9.25 -11.56 15.14
N HIS A 469 -9.42 -10.24 15.20
CA HIS A 469 -8.50 -9.32 15.85
C HIS A 469 -8.26 -9.74 17.30
N ASP A 470 -9.33 -9.94 18.08
CA ASP A 470 -9.24 -10.27 19.50
C ASP A 470 -8.58 -11.64 19.73
N ASP A 471 -8.90 -12.65 18.92
CA ASP A 471 -8.23 -13.96 19.00
C ASP A 471 -6.73 -13.89 18.68
N ILE A 472 -6.33 -13.07 17.70
CA ILE A 472 -4.91 -12.84 17.39
C ILE A 472 -4.22 -12.11 18.54
N MET A 473 -4.84 -11.05 19.07
CA MET A 473 -4.29 -10.30 20.20
C MET A 473 -4.14 -11.16 21.46
N ALA A 474 -5.10 -12.05 21.70
CA ALA A 474 -5.04 -13.04 22.78
C ALA A 474 -4.16 -14.26 22.43
N ARG A 475 -3.63 -14.34 21.19
CA ARG A 475 -2.79 -15.43 20.67
C ARG A 475 -3.43 -16.81 20.85
N THR A 476 -4.74 -16.88 20.69
CA THR A 476 -5.48 -18.11 20.98
C THR A 476 -5.07 -19.23 20.03
N SER A 477 -5.08 -20.46 20.53
CA SER A 477 -4.83 -21.65 19.72
C SER A 477 -3.52 -21.62 18.91
N ALA A 478 -2.48 -20.95 19.44
CA ALA A 478 -1.17 -20.75 18.83
C ALA A 478 -1.22 -20.10 17.44
N CYS A 479 -2.19 -19.19 17.21
CA CYS A 479 -2.37 -18.50 15.94
C CYS A 479 -1.22 -17.51 15.61
N CYS A 480 -0.37 -17.18 16.57
CA CYS A 480 0.90 -16.46 16.41
C CYS A 480 1.72 -16.57 17.71
N ASP A 481 2.98 -16.13 17.69
CA ASP A 481 3.86 -16.09 18.86
C ASP A 481 3.76 -14.73 19.57
N ALA A 482 3.64 -13.66 18.79
CA ALA A 482 3.35 -12.31 19.27
C ALA A 482 2.34 -11.62 18.35
N ALA A 483 1.67 -10.59 18.86
CA ALA A 483 0.78 -9.73 18.09
C ALA A 483 1.14 -8.27 18.34
N ILE A 484 1.13 -7.45 17.28
CA ILE A 484 1.31 -6.00 17.35
C ILE A 484 -0.06 -5.36 17.26
N ASP A 485 -0.44 -4.64 18.32
CA ASP A 485 -1.69 -3.90 18.33
C ASP A 485 -1.55 -2.66 17.45
N THR A 486 -2.35 -2.59 16.39
CA THR A 486 -2.38 -1.44 15.50
C THR A 486 -3.63 -0.57 15.72
N TYR A 487 -4.59 -1.03 16.53
CA TYR A 487 -5.93 -0.47 16.65
C TYR A 487 -5.92 1.05 16.87
N SER A 488 -5.14 1.53 17.83
CA SER A 488 -5.08 2.96 18.19
C SER A 488 -4.60 3.86 17.05
N ALA A 489 -3.83 3.33 16.12
CA ALA A 489 -3.33 4.05 14.96
C ALA A 489 -4.37 4.10 13.81
N TRP A 490 -5.24 3.09 13.73
CA TRP A 490 -6.29 2.98 12.70
C TRP A 490 -7.62 3.61 13.09
N ALA A 491 -8.00 3.50 14.36
CA ALA A 491 -9.34 3.85 14.80
C ALA A 491 -9.52 5.35 15.08
N SER A 492 -10.77 5.80 14.96
CA SER A 492 -11.24 7.09 15.43
C SER A 492 -11.10 7.19 16.95
N GLY A 493 -10.74 8.39 17.43
CA GLY A 493 -10.77 8.71 18.86
C GLY A 493 -12.19 8.97 19.38
N VAL A 494 -13.16 9.18 18.48
CA VAL A 494 -14.55 9.55 18.80
C VAL A 494 -15.50 8.36 18.70
N LYS A 495 -15.19 7.36 17.86
CA LYS A 495 -16.00 6.14 17.69
C LYS A 495 -15.12 4.91 17.57
N GLY A 496 -15.21 4.01 18.55
CA GLY A 496 -14.46 2.75 18.51
C GLY A 496 -14.81 1.90 17.28
N GLY A 497 -13.82 1.22 16.72
CA GLY A 497 -13.99 0.32 15.57
C GLY A 497 -14.36 1.01 14.25
N ALA A 498 -14.34 2.34 14.21
CA ALA A 498 -14.54 3.14 13.01
C ALA A 498 -13.26 3.85 12.59
N TRP A 499 -13.17 4.19 11.30
CA TRP A 499 -12.10 5.04 10.79
C TRP A 499 -12.23 6.47 11.32
N PRO A 500 -11.13 7.21 11.51
CA PRO A 500 -11.21 8.63 11.78
C PRO A 500 -11.99 9.34 10.67
N GLY A 501 -12.88 10.25 11.06
CA GLY A 501 -13.49 11.16 10.08
C GLY A 501 -12.48 12.19 9.59
N MET A 502 -12.77 12.88 8.48
CA MET A 502 -11.90 13.95 7.98
C MET A 502 -11.69 15.09 9.00
N LEU A 503 -12.60 15.29 9.95
CA LEU A 503 -12.43 16.24 11.05
C LEU A 503 -11.38 15.83 12.10
N GLU A 504 -10.99 14.56 12.14
CA GLU A 504 -9.94 14.04 13.04
C GLU A 504 -8.55 14.01 12.37
N LEU A 505 -8.49 14.35 11.08
CA LEU A 505 -7.25 14.37 10.30
C LEU A 505 -6.77 15.82 10.13
N ALA A 506 -5.46 15.98 10.00
CA ALA A 506 -4.86 17.29 9.80
C ALA A 506 -5.42 17.94 8.53
N SER A 507 -5.81 19.21 8.65
CA SER A 507 -6.37 20.02 7.58
C SER A 507 -5.65 21.35 7.48
N THR A 508 -5.77 22.02 6.35
CA THR A 508 -5.15 23.32 6.10
C THR A 508 -6.16 24.27 5.46
N THR A 509 -5.79 25.53 5.24
CA THR A 509 -6.66 26.54 4.64
C THR A 509 -6.02 27.16 3.43
N VAL A 510 -6.86 27.59 2.48
CA VAL A 510 -6.45 28.32 1.28
C VAL A 510 -6.00 29.72 1.67
N THR A 511 -4.81 30.13 1.25
CA THR A 511 -4.22 31.45 1.56
C THR A 511 -4.43 32.46 0.44
N THR A 512 -4.55 31.97 -0.80
CA THR A 512 -4.76 32.78 -2.01
C THR A 512 -5.97 32.25 -2.77
N GLN A 513 -6.87 33.14 -3.20
CA GLN A 513 -8.04 32.73 -3.97
C GLN A 513 -7.60 32.04 -5.28
N ALA A 514 -8.20 30.88 -5.57
CA ALA A 514 -8.06 30.20 -6.84
C ALA A 514 -9.35 30.29 -7.67
N GLY A 515 -9.21 30.52 -8.98
CA GLY A 515 -10.34 30.84 -9.86
C GLY A 515 -10.90 32.25 -9.64
N THR A 516 -11.49 32.82 -10.68
CA THR A 516 -11.94 34.24 -10.68
C THR A 516 -13.44 34.40 -10.90
N ASP A 517 -14.01 33.63 -11.81
CA ASP A 517 -15.37 33.85 -12.36
C ASP A 517 -16.19 32.55 -12.47
N GLY A 518 -15.67 31.42 -12.00
CA GLY A 518 -16.31 30.11 -12.16
C GLY A 518 -16.07 29.45 -13.52
N VAL A 519 -15.33 30.11 -14.43
CA VAL A 519 -15.02 29.64 -15.79
C VAL A 519 -13.52 29.44 -15.97
N ALA A 520 -12.70 30.39 -15.49
CA ALA A 520 -11.26 30.33 -15.57
C ALA A 520 -10.72 29.13 -14.78
N THR A 521 -9.95 28.28 -15.45
CA THR A 521 -9.43 27.07 -14.85
C THR A 521 -8.14 27.31 -14.07
N TYR A 522 -7.95 26.52 -13.02
CA TYR A 522 -6.71 26.42 -12.25
C TYR A 522 -6.38 24.96 -11.97
N SER A 523 -5.09 24.69 -11.86
CA SER A 523 -4.53 23.38 -11.51
C SER A 523 -3.69 23.43 -10.23
N THR A 524 -3.63 24.59 -9.56
CA THR A 524 -2.88 24.79 -8.33
C THR A 524 -3.70 25.50 -7.27
N ILE A 525 -3.46 25.17 -6.00
CA ILE A 525 -4.01 25.86 -4.84
C ILE A 525 -2.88 26.15 -3.84
N GLU A 526 -2.86 27.37 -3.30
CA GLU A 526 -1.91 27.77 -2.25
C GLU A 526 -2.57 27.62 -0.88
N VAL A 527 -1.88 26.95 0.03
CA VAL A 527 -2.40 26.61 1.36
C VAL A 527 -1.45 27.07 2.47
N ALA A 528 -1.96 27.22 3.69
CA ALA A 528 -1.17 27.66 4.83
C ALA A 528 -0.06 26.66 5.21
N ASP A 529 -0.36 25.38 5.05
CA ASP A 529 0.54 24.26 5.34
C ASP A 529 0.21 23.09 4.41
N ALA A 530 1.10 22.80 3.47
CA ALA A 530 0.99 21.63 2.59
C ALA A 530 1.69 20.38 3.14
N SER A 531 2.48 20.51 4.22
CA SER A 531 3.27 19.40 4.78
C SER A 531 2.42 18.32 5.43
N VAL A 532 1.15 18.63 5.72
CA VAL A 532 0.15 17.68 6.21
C VAL A 532 -0.37 16.73 5.13
N PHE A 533 0.04 16.91 3.87
CA PHE A 533 -0.36 16.09 2.74
C PHE A 533 0.81 15.41 2.04
N ARG A 534 0.46 14.49 1.14
CA ARG A 534 1.38 13.86 0.18
C ARG A 534 0.77 13.88 -1.22
N PRO A 535 1.58 13.71 -2.27
CA PRO A 535 1.07 13.33 -3.59
C PRO A 535 0.15 12.10 -3.50
N GLU A 536 -0.77 11.99 -4.47
CA GLU A 536 -1.82 10.96 -4.57
C GLU A 536 -2.93 11.06 -3.52
N GLN A 537 -2.80 11.94 -2.52
CA GLN A 537 -3.86 12.19 -1.57
C GLN A 537 -5.06 12.83 -2.28
N GLU A 538 -6.21 12.16 -2.22
CA GLU A 538 -7.47 12.80 -2.54
C GLU A 538 -7.84 13.79 -1.43
N ILE A 539 -8.29 14.98 -1.78
CA ILE A 539 -8.67 16.04 -0.86
C ILE A 539 -10.08 16.52 -1.16
N ASN A 540 -10.78 16.96 -0.12
CA ASN A 540 -12.03 17.70 -0.23
C ASN A 540 -11.79 19.14 0.18
N THR A 541 -12.25 20.09 -0.64
CA THR A 541 -12.27 21.51 -0.26
C THR A 541 -13.68 21.92 0.19
N TYR A 542 -13.74 22.72 1.24
CA TYR A 542 -14.97 23.17 1.87
C TYR A 542 -14.99 24.69 1.99
N ALA A 543 -16.19 25.28 1.90
CA ALA A 543 -16.37 26.70 2.15
C ALA A 543 -16.01 27.05 3.60
N GLY A 544 -15.23 28.12 3.77
CA GLY A 544 -14.84 28.64 5.09
C GLY A 544 -15.90 29.56 5.70
N PRO A 545 -15.80 29.86 7.02
CA PRO A 545 -14.81 29.32 7.96
C PRO A 545 -15.19 27.94 8.53
N ASP A 546 -16.47 27.58 8.54
CA ASP A 546 -16.97 26.38 9.25
C ASP A 546 -16.51 25.08 8.58
N GLY A 547 -16.24 25.10 7.28
CA GLY A 547 -15.69 23.95 6.56
C GLY A 547 -16.68 22.79 6.41
N MET A 548 -17.99 23.08 6.33
CA MET A 548 -19.07 22.07 6.29
C MET A 548 -19.64 21.85 4.89
N ALA A 549 -19.78 22.91 4.09
CA ALA A 549 -20.28 22.84 2.73
C ALA A 549 -19.14 22.50 1.76
N ARG A 550 -19.19 21.33 1.13
CA ARG A 550 -18.14 20.85 0.22
C ARG A 550 -18.25 21.57 -1.13
N ILE A 551 -17.13 22.09 -1.59
CA ILE A 551 -16.94 22.72 -2.91
C ILE A 551 -16.46 21.69 -3.93
N SER A 552 -15.46 20.90 -3.56
CA SER A 552 -14.78 20.01 -4.52
C SER A 552 -14.14 18.79 -3.89
N THR A 553 -13.83 17.83 -4.77
CA THR A 553 -12.93 16.71 -4.52
C THR A 553 -11.90 16.69 -5.66
N THR A 554 -10.62 16.58 -5.31
CA THR A 554 -9.49 16.50 -6.25
C THR A 554 -8.37 15.65 -5.67
N THR A 555 -7.44 15.18 -6.49
CA THR A 555 -6.22 14.48 -6.07
C THR A 555 -5.01 15.38 -6.19
N ILE A 556 -4.11 15.32 -5.21
CA ILE A 556 -2.83 16.04 -5.25
C ILE A 556 -1.89 15.31 -6.22
N ALA A 557 -1.52 15.95 -7.32
CA ALA A 557 -0.54 15.42 -8.26
C ALA A 557 0.91 15.61 -7.77
N SER A 558 1.20 16.78 -7.20
CA SER A 558 2.52 17.12 -6.64
C SER A 558 2.40 18.25 -5.61
N ILE A 559 3.45 18.43 -4.80
CA ILE A 559 3.55 19.47 -3.78
C ILE A 559 4.87 20.22 -3.99
N ALA A 560 4.83 21.54 -4.00
CA ALA A 560 6.00 22.40 -4.05
C ALA A 560 5.86 23.54 -3.04
N GLY A 561 6.60 23.46 -1.93
CA GLY A 561 6.39 24.34 -0.77
C GLY A 561 4.94 24.22 -0.29
N ASN A 562 4.24 25.35 -0.21
CA ASN A 562 2.84 25.45 0.19
C ASN A 562 1.84 25.44 -0.97
N VAL A 563 2.28 25.04 -2.17
CA VAL A 563 1.44 24.94 -3.36
C VAL A 563 1.14 23.48 -3.67
N LEU A 564 -0.14 23.15 -3.78
CA LEU A 564 -0.62 21.84 -4.21
C LEU A 564 -0.99 21.90 -5.69
N THR A 565 -0.43 21.02 -6.52
CA THR A 565 -0.92 20.78 -7.88
C THR A 565 -2.04 19.75 -7.80
N ILE A 566 -3.21 20.06 -8.36
CA ILE A 566 -4.43 19.25 -8.25
C ILE A 566 -4.88 18.66 -9.60
N SER A 567 -5.57 17.53 -9.55
CA SER A 567 -6.23 16.89 -10.68
C SER A 567 -7.62 16.36 -10.27
N PRO A 568 -8.67 16.50 -11.09
CA PRO A 568 -8.70 17.26 -12.34
C PRO A 568 -8.59 18.77 -12.10
N VAL A 569 -8.30 19.53 -13.16
CA VAL A 569 -8.34 21.00 -13.14
C VAL A 569 -9.74 21.50 -12.76
N ARG A 570 -9.81 22.67 -12.14
CA ARG A 570 -11.04 23.24 -11.56
C ARG A 570 -11.31 24.63 -12.10
N ALA A 571 -12.58 25.02 -12.18
CA ALA A 571 -12.99 26.38 -12.55
C ALA A 571 -13.78 27.10 -11.44
N ALA A 572 -14.37 26.35 -10.51
CA ALA A 572 -15.13 26.91 -9.40
C ALA A 572 -14.25 27.79 -8.50
N VAL A 573 -14.73 29.00 -8.20
CA VAL A 573 -14.04 29.95 -7.30
C VAL A 573 -13.80 29.29 -5.95
N LEU A 574 -12.56 29.32 -5.50
CA LEU A 574 -12.10 28.81 -4.20
C LEU A 574 -11.56 29.99 -3.38
N PRO A 575 -12.38 30.59 -2.51
CA PRO A 575 -11.99 31.76 -1.73
C PRO A 575 -10.90 31.47 -0.70
N VAL A 576 -10.16 32.52 -0.31
CA VAL A 576 -9.28 32.51 0.87
C VAL A 576 -10.05 32.06 2.11
N GLY A 577 -9.42 31.25 2.96
CA GLY A 577 -10.04 30.68 4.15
C GLY A 577 -10.88 29.43 3.90
N SER A 578 -11.05 28.99 2.65
CA SER A 578 -11.60 27.67 2.35
C SER A 578 -10.76 26.57 2.99
N VAL A 579 -11.40 25.55 3.54
CA VAL A 579 -10.71 24.48 4.28
C VAL A 579 -10.42 23.31 3.35
N VAL A 580 -9.18 22.83 3.36
CA VAL A 580 -8.72 21.67 2.58
C VAL A 580 -8.49 20.51 3.54
N ARG A 581 -9.20 19.39 3.30
CA ARG A 581 -9.14 18.18 4.13
C ARG A 581 -8.71 16.98 3.31
N PRO A 582 -7.98 16.03 3.91
CA PRO A 582 -7.71 14.76 3.26
C PRO A 582 -9.00 13.94 3.19
N SER A 583 -9.26 13.36 2.03
CA SER A 583 -10.29 12.33 1.90
C SER A 583 -9.92 11.08 2.70
N VAL A 584 -10.95 10.41 3.20
CA VAL A 584 -10.88 9.00 3.59
C VAL A 584 -11.33 8.17 2.39
N THR A 585 -10.74 7.00 2.19
CA THR A 585 -11.13 6.11 1.09
C THR A 585 -12.59 5.72 1.19
N SER A 586 -13.25 5.64 0.03
CA SER A 586 -14.67 5.30 -0.04
C SER A 586 -14.96 3.86 0.40
N ASP A 587 -13.99 2.95 0.24
CA ASP A 587 -14.12 1.54 0.62
C ASP A 587 -13.98 1.27 2.13
N GLY A 588 -13.54 2.26 2.92
CA GLY A 588 -13.42 2.16 4.38
C GLY A 588 -12.38 1.14 4.86
N VAL A 589 -11.37 0.83 4.04
CA VAL A 589 -10.34 -0.20 4.35
C VAL A 589 -8.94 0.17 3.90
N HIS A 590 -8.77 0.69 2.68
CA HIS A 590 -7.43 0.98 2.18
C HIS A 590 -7.03 2.41 2.57
N PRO A 591 -5.90 2.66 3.23
CA PRO A 591 -5.56 4.02 3.66
C PRO A 591 -5.02 4.86 2.49
N TYR A 592 -5.54 6.08 2.33
CA TYR A 592 -4.87 7.13 1.54
C TYR A 592 -3.63 7.69 2.28
N PRO A 593 -2.73 8.41 1.60
CA PRO A 593 -1.41 8.78 2.14
C PRO A 593 -1.39 9.39 3.55
N VAL A 594 -2.32 10.30 3.88
CA VAL A 594 -2.39 10.89 5.23
C VAL A 594 -2.75 9.85 6.29
N MET A 595 -3.65 8.92 5.96
CA MET A 595 -3.95 7.80 6.85
C MET A 595 -2.78 6.84 6.95
N VAL A 596 -2.04 6.59 5.87
CA VAL A 596 -0.80 5.80 5.91
C VAL A 596 0.19 6.38 6.91
N ASP A 597 0.40 7.70 6.89
CA ASP A 597 1.29 8.39 7.83
C ASP A 597 0.80 8.32 9.27
N ARG A 598 -0.51 8.52 9.48
CA ARG A 598 -1.13 8.35 10.81
C ARG A 598 -0.87 6.95 11.36
N ILE A 599 -1.07 5.91 10.55
CA ILE A 599 -0.90 4.51 10.96
C ILE A 599 0.57 4.22 11.27
N ALA A 600 1.46 4.53 10.33
CA ALA A 600 2.90 4.27 10.50
C ALA A 600 3.52 5.09 11.65
N GLY A 601 3.01 6.30 11.90
CA GLY A 601 3.42 7.17 13.01
C GLY A 601 2.80 6.80 14.35
N GLY A 602 1.58 6.25 14.36
CA GLY A 602 0.80 5.92 15.55
C GLY A 602 1.16 4.58 16.19
N ILE A 603 1.69 3.63 15.42
CA ILE A 603 2.20 2.37 15.98
C ILE A 603 3.57 2.63 16.64
N ALA A 604 3.64 2.40 17.96
CA ALA A 604 4.85 2.64 18.73
C ALA A 604 6.04 1.83 18.19
N GLN A 605 7.21 2.46 18.03
CA GLN A 605 8.40 1.77 17.52
C GLN A 605 8.92 0.69 18.48
N SER A 606 8.60 0.77 19.77
CA SER A 606 8.90 -0.27 20.77
C SER A 606 8.23 -1.61 20.46
N GLU A 607 7.14 -1.63 19.70
CA GLU A 607 6.47 -2.85 19.27
C GLU A 607 7.38 -3.75 18.42
N LYS A 608 8.39 -3.18 17.74
CA LYS A 608 9.39 -3.94 16.98
C LYS A 608 10.21 -4.88 17.86
N LEU A 609 10.31 -4.65 19.17
CA LEU A 609 11.00 -5.56 20.09
C LEU A 609 10.38 -6.96 20.10
N LYS A 610 9.11 -7.11 19.70
CA LYS A 610 8.44 -8.41 19.52
C LYS A 610 9.07 -9.25 18.40
N PHE A 611 9.88 -8.65 17.53
CA PHE A 611 10.60 -9.35 16.47
C PHE A 611 11.92 -9.97 16.93
N ASN A 612 12.38 -9.67 18.15
CA ASN A 612 13.61 -10.23 18.72
C ASN A 612 13.40 -11.61 19.39
N SER A 613 12.17 -12.15 19.33
CA SER A 613 11.76 -13.34 20.08
C SER A 613 12.26 -14.64 19.47
#